data_AF-A0A3P7M957-F1
#
_entry.id   AF-A0A3P7M957-F1
#
_cell.length_a   1.000
_cell.length_b   1.000
_cell.length_c   1.000
_cell.angle_alpha   90.00
_cell.angle_beta   90.00
_cell.angle_gamma   90.00
#
_symmetry.space_group_name_H-M   'P 1'
#
loop_
_entity.id
_entity.type
_entity.pdbx_description
1 polymer ?
#
loop_
_entity_poly.entity_id
_entity_poly.type
_entity_poly.pdbx_seq_one_letter_code
_entity_poly.pdbx_strand_id
1 'polypeptide(L)'
;MLLELWNKGVLWDKLLGVHYLTLTSVQYSNEAGPGKWLQIDQELEIRNGQTVGTCRPTGHSILVDVRFELPYGVGKGEMLTDAQDGANVEELQAKLQELSHLMDIGVRF
;
A
#
# COMPACT_ATOMS: atom_id res chain seq x y z
N MET A 1 6.26 -0.43 7.87
CA MET A 1 6.76 -1.37 6.83
C MET A 1 8.24 -1.57 7.06
N LEU A 2 8.72 -2.81 6.99
CA LEU A 2 10.14 -3.12 7.10
C LEU A 2 10.70 -3.43 5.70
N LEU A 3 11.80 -2.78 5.34
CA LEU A 3 12.54 -3.06 4.12
C LEU A 3 13.81 -3.81 4.53
N GLU A 4 14.07 -4.95 3.91
CA GLU A 4 15.26 -5.76 4.17
C GLU A 4 16.08 -5.91 2.89
N LEU A 5 17.38 -5.66 2.98
CA LEU A 5 18.30 -5.84 1.87
C LEU A 5 19.11 -7.12 2.09
N TRP A 6 18.88 -8.11 1.24
CA TRP A 6 19.55 -9.41 1.32
C TRP A 6 20.53 -9.59 0.15
N ASN A 7 21.75 -10.03 0.46
CA ASN A 7 22.70 -10.48 -0.54
C ASN A 7 22.58 -11.99 -0.73
N LYS A 8 22.36 -12.42 -1.97
CA LYS A 8 22.19 -13.83 -2.29
C LYS A 8 23.50 -14.60 -2.13
N GLY A 9 23.47 -15.69 -1.36
CA GLY A 9 24.63 -16.57 -1.20
C GLY A 9 24.46 -17.92 -1.90
N VAL A 10 25.51 -18.73 -1.84
CA VAL A 10 25.51 -20.09 -2.44
C VAL A 10 24.73 -21.07 -1.56
N LEU A 11 24.88 -20.96 -0.24
CA LEU A 11 24.22 -21.85 0.74
C LEU A 11 23.21 -21.11 1.62
N TRP A 12 23.44 -19.84 1.93
CA TRP A 12 22.53 -18.98 2.68
C TRP A 12 22.67 -17.54 2.24
N ASP A 13 21.59 -16.79 2.33
CA ASP A 13 21.59 -15.35 2.06
C ASP A 13 22.08 -14.57 3.28
N LYS A 14 22.73 -13.43 3.02
CA LYS A 14 23.27 -12.55 4.06
C LYS A 14 22.46 -11.26 4.10
N LEU A 15 21.83 -10.98 5.25
CA LEU A 15 21.23 -9.67 5.50
C LEU A 15 22.32 -8.59 5.47
N LEU A 16 22.19 -7.63 4.56
CA LEU A 16 23.04 -6.45 4.49
C LEU A 16 22.52 -5.34 5.39
N GLY A 17 21.21 -5.25 5.56
CA GLY A 17 20.59 -4.39 6.56
C GLY A 17 19.10 -4.16 6.33
N VAL A 18 18.54 -3.25 7.11
CA VAL A 18 17.12 -2.97 7.23
C VAL A 18 16.82 -1.46 7.19
N HIS A 19 15.60 -1.10 6.82
CA HIS A 19 15.08 0.26 6.95
C HIS A 19 13.63 0.21 7.42
N TYR A 20 13.28 1.00 8.43
CA TYR A 20 11.91 1.09 8.94
C TYR A 20 11.18 2.30 8.35
N LEU A 21 10.17 2.04 7.51
CA LEU A 21 9.34 3.07 6.92
C LEU A 21 7.97 3.12 7.62
N THR A 22 7.63 4.25 8.22
CA THR A 22 6.31 4.46 8.84
C THR A 22 5.24 4.60 7.75
N LEU A 23 4.13 3.86 7.89
CA LEU A 23 3.04 3.93 6.91
C LEU A 23 2.37 5.32 6.89
N THR A 24 2.40 6.05 8.00
CA THR A 24 1.90 7.43 8.10
C THR A 24 2.70 8.42 7.25
N SER A 25 3.92 8.07 6.85
CA SER A 25 4.75 8.90 5.95
C SER A 25 4.54 8.55 4.46
N VAL A 26 3.78 7.49 4.16
CA VAL A 26 3.51 7.05 2.79
C VAL A 26 2.32 7.83 2.24
N GLN A 27 2.51 8.44 1.07
CA GLN A 27 1.50 9.25 0.40
C GLN A 27 0.54 8.40 -0.44
N TYR A 28 -0.66 8.93 -0.69
CA TYR A 28 -1.58 8.38 -1.67
C TYR A 28 -1.27 8.95 -3.05
N SER A 29 -1.16 8.08 -4.06
CA SER A 29 -0.95 8.46 -5.46
C SER A 29 -1.27 7.27 -6.37
N ASN A 30 -1.93 7.54 -7.49
CA ASN A 30 -2.12 6.55 -8.56
C ASN A 30 -0.95 6.53 -9.56
N GLU A 31 -0.05 7.52 -9.48
CA GLU A 31 1.09 7.65 -10.38
C GLU A 31 2.39 7.22 -9.67
N ALA A 32 3.30 6.62 -10.44
CA ALA A 32 4.64 6.28 -9.96
C ALA A 32 5.46 7.55 -9.73
N GLY A 33 6.13 7.62 -8.58
CA GLY A 33 6.97 8.74 -8.20
C GLY A 33 8.44 8.54 -8.57
N PRO A 34 9.27 9.58 -8.40
CA PRO A 34 10.73 9.49 -8.59
C PRO A 34 11.44 8.64 -7.51
N GLY A 35 10.72 8.24 -6.46
CA GLY A 35 11.28 7.55 -5.30
C GLY A 35 12.12 8.43 -4.39
N LYS A 36 12.60 7.85 -3.29
CA LYS A 36 13.51 8.49 -2.33
C LYS A 36 14.68 7.55 -2.02
N TRP A 37 15.88 8.12 -1.90
CA TRP A 37 17.03 7.37 -1.40
C TRP A 37 16.87 7.15 0.09
N LEU A 38 16.86 5.88 0.49
CA LEU A 38 16.76 5.44 1.88
C LEU A 38 18.08 4.76 2.26
N GLN A 39 18.65 5.20 3.38
CA GLN A 39 19.81 4.53 3.96
C GLN A 39 19.41 3.20 4.58
N ILE A 40 20.25 2.19 4.40
CA ILE A 40 20.09 0.89 5.04
C ILE A 40 20.96 0.83 6.30
N ASP A 41 20.36 0.38 7.39
CA ASP A 41 20.92 0.31 8.73
C ASP A 41 21.08 -1.14 9.18
N GLN A 42 21.93 -1.40 10.17
CA GLN A 42 22.24 -2.76 10.59
C GLN A 42 21.22 -3.33 11.58
N GLU A 43 20.59 -2.47 12.39
CA GLU A 43 19.76 -2.89 13.52
C GLU A 43 18.39 -2.19 13.52
N LEU A 44 17.37 -2.87 14.04
CA LEU A 44 16.08 -2.28 14.38
C LEU A 44 16.14 -1.64 15.76
N GLU A 45 15.55 -0.46 15.89
CA GLU A 45 15.35 0.17 17.19
C GLU A 45 13.97 -0.19 17.73
N ILE A 46 13.95 -0.83 18.89
CA ILE A 46 12.73 -1.26 19.58
C ILE A 46 12.62 -0.52 20.91
N ARG A 47 11.48 0.12 21.15
CA ARG A 47 11.14 0.77 22.42
C ARG A 47 9.78 0.27 22.89
N ASN A 48 9.69 -0.18 24.14
CA ASN A 48 8.46 -0.73 24.73
C ASN A 48 7.81 -1.85 23.87
N GLY A 49 8.63 -2.69 23.24
CA GLY A 49 8.17 -3.78 22.36
C GLY A 49 7.69 -3.33 20.98
N GLN A 50 7.78 -2.04 20.64
CA GLN A 50 7.42 -1.52 19.32
C GLN A 50 8.66 -1.07 18.55
N THR A 51 8.70 -1.38 17.25
CA THR A 51 9.73 -0.86 16.35
C THR A 51 9.50 0.64 16.12
N VAL A 52 10.49 1.45 16.45
CA VAL A 52 10.43 2.91 16.32
C VAL A 52 11.33 3.45 15.20
N GLY A 53 12.26 2.64 14.70
CA GLY A 53 13.23 3.06 13.70
C GLY A 53 14.28 2.00 13.42
N THR A 54 15.38 2.44 12.81
CA THR A 54 16.59 1.65 12.58
C THR A 54 17.82 2.46 12.99
N CYS A 55 18.94 1.78 13.25
CA CYS A 55 20.18 2.41 13.64
C CYS A 55 21.42 1.64 13.15
N ARG A 56 22.58 2.28 13.27
CA ARG A 56 23.89 1.83 12.76
C ARG A 56 23.94 1.79 11.23
N PRO A 57 24.25 2.93 10.60
CA PRO A 57 24.38 3.05 9.15
C PRO A 57 25.34 2.02 8.57
N THR A 58 24.92 1.31 7.52
CA THR A 58 25.79 0.36 6.80
C THR A 58 26.61 1.04 5.70
N GLY A 59 26.23 2.25 5.31
CA GLY A 59 26.74 2.95 4.13
C GLY A 59 26.05 2.56 2.81
N HIS A 60 25.16 1.55 2.83
CA HIS A 60 24.32 1.21 1.68
C HIS A 60 23.08 2.12 1.61
N SER A 61 22.57 2.34 0.41
CA SER A 61 21.32 3.06 0.17
C SER A 61 20.55 2.43 -0.97
N ILE A 62 19.23 2.49 -0.90
CA ILE A 62 18.30 1.98 -1.92
C ILE A 62 17.36 3.10 -2.35
N LEU A 63 17.03 3.15 -3.65
CA LEU A 63 16.02 4.06 -4.17
C LEU A 63 14.66 3.36 -4.12
N VAL A 64 13.70 3.94 -3.41
CA VAL A 64 12.38 3.32 -3.19
C VAL A 64 11.26 4.31 -3.49
N ASP A 65 10.31 3.91 -4.31
CA ASP A 65 9.01 4.56 -4.46
C ASP A 65 7.93 3.72 -3.75
N VAL A 66 7.25 4.31 -2.77
CA VAL A 66 6.16 3.67 -2.02
C VAL A 66 4.99 4.63 -2.00
N ARG A 67 3.81 4.11 -2.36
CA ARG A 67 2.56 4.88 -2.37
C ARG A 67 1.39 3.98 -2.04
N PHE A 68 0.37 4.55 -1.43
CA PHE A 68 -0.95 3.95 -1.38
C PHE A 68 -1.71 4.34 -2.66
N GLU A 69 -2.36 3.38 -3.29
CA GLU A 69 -3.30 3.71 -4.36
C GLU A 69 -4.55 4.36 -3.76
N LEU A 70 -5.15 5.28 -4.51
CA LEU A 70 -6.41 5.88 -4.13
C LEU A 70 -7.52 4.82 -4.24
N PRO A 71 -8.47 4.79 -3.31
CA PRO A 71 -9.68 4.02 -3.49
C PRO A 71 -10.34 4.37 -4.83
N TYR A 72 -10.97 3.37 -5.44
CA TYR A 72 -11.73 3.56 -6.67
C TYR A 72 -12.78 4.68 -6.49
N GLY A 73 -12.82 5.66 -7.40
CA GLY A 73 -13.72 6.82 -7.34
C GLY A 73 -13.18 8.10 -6.67
N VAL A 74 -11.90 8.12 -6.24
CA VAL A 74 -11.30 9.32 -5.58
C VAL A 74 -10.24 10.01 -6.48
N GLY A 75 -9.88 9.41 -7.62
CA GLY A 75 -8.63 9.73 -8.33
C GLY A 75 -8.73 10.33 -9.74
N LYS A 76 -9.92 10.58 -10.29
CA LYS A 76 -10.06 11.10 -11.67
C LYS A 76 -10.80 12.43 -11.72
N GLY A 77 -10.35 13.46 -11.01
CA GLY A 77 -11.09 14.75 -11.03
C GLY A 77 -12.51 14.67 -10.47
N GLU A 78 -12.94 13.49 -10.03
CA GLU A 78 -14.06 13.20 -9.16
C GLU A 78 -13.69 13.65 -7.73
N MET A 79 -13.31 14.94 -7.60
CA MET A 79 -14.03 15.69 -6.58
C MET A 79 -15.50 15.44 -6.90
N LEU A 80 -16.24 15.01 -5.90
CA LEU A 80 -17.70 15.05 -5.82
C LEU A 80 -18.19 16.38 -6.47
N THR A 81 -18.34 16.35 -7.78
CA THR A 81 -18.91 17.35 -8.65
C THR A 81 -20.02 16.58 -9.32
N ASP A 82 -21.03 16.31 -8.50
CA ASP A 82 -22.44 16.40 -8.82
C ASP A 82 -22.76 16.19 -10.31
N ALA A 83 -23.02 14.94 -10.70
CA ALA A 83 -24.12 14.50 -11.58
C ALA A 83 -23.77 13.31 -12.50
N GLN A 84 -22.51 13.11 -12.91
CA GLN A 84 -22.20 12.09 -13.92
C GLN A 84 -21.91 10.68 -13.34
N ASP A 85 -21.24 10.57 -12.19
CA ASP A 85 -20.91 9.27 -11.57
C ASP A 85 -22.01 8.71 -10.65
N GLY A 86 -22.88 9.57 -10.11
CA GLY A 86 -24.05 9.13 -9.33
C GLY A 86 -24.98 8.24 -10.16
N ALA A 87 -25.16 8.54 -11.44
CA ALA A 87 -25.96 7.74 -12.35
C ALA A 87 -25.39 6.32 -12.53
N ASN A 88 -24.06 6.17 -12.60
CA ASN A 88 -23.41 4.87 -12.77
C ASN A 88 -23.42 4.04 -11.48
N VAL A 89 -23.23 4.69 -10.32
CA VAL A 89 -23.27 4.01 -9.01
C VAL A 89 -24.69 3.57 -8.66
N GLU A 90 -25.69 4.42 -8.88
CA GLU A 90 -27.10 4.05 -8.65
C GLU A 90 -27.56 2.95 -9.59
N GLU A 91 -27.17 3.00 -10.87
CA GLU A 91 -27.47 1.92 -11.82
C GLU A 91 -26.77 0.61 -11.44
N LEU A 92 -25.49 0.65 -11.05
CA LEU A 92 -24.79 -0.54 -10.54
C LEU A 92 -25.48 -1.10 -9.29
N GLN A 93 -25.90 -0.22 -8.38
CA GLN A 93 -26.56 -0.61 -7.14
C GLN A 93 -27.94 -1.21 -7.39
N ALA A 94 -28.69 -0.67 -8.36
CA ALA A 94 -29.95 -1.23 -8.81
C ALA A 94 -29.75 -2.62 -9.44
N LYS A 95 -28.77 -2.79 -10.35
CA LYS A 95 -28.43 -4.10 -10.93
C LYS A 95 -27.99 -5.11 -9.87
N LEU A 96 -27.23 -4.67 -8.86
CA LEU A 96 -26.83 -5.51 -7.72
C LEU A 96 -28.03 -5.93 -6.87
N GLN A 97 -28.99 -5.03 -6.62
CA GLN A 97 -30.23 -5.36 -5.90
C GLN A 97 -31.10 -6.34 -6.67
N GLU A 98 -31.24 -6.17 -7.98
CA GLU A 98 -31.96 -7.14 -8.83
C GLU A 98 -31.30 -8.51 -8.81
N LEU A 99 -29.98 -8.58 -8.96
CA LEU A 99 -29.23 -9.83 -8.87
C LEU A 99 -29.35 -10.48 -7.48
N SER A 100 -29.28 -9.69 -6.41
CA SER A 100 -29.47 -10.19 -5.04
C SER A 100 -30.86 -10.79 -4.86
N HIS A 101 -31.89 -10.13 -5.37
CA HIS A 101 -33.26 -10.62 -5.29
C HIS A 101 -33.46 -11.92 -6.08
N LEU A 102 -32.81 -12.04 -7.25
CA LEU A 102 -32.81 -13.28 -8.04
C LEU A 102 -32.09 -14.43 -7.33
N MET A 103 -30.99 -14.16 -6.64
CA MET A 103 -30.27 -15.18 -5.85
C MET A 103 -31.08 -15.63 -4.63
N ASP A 104 -31.76 -14.72 -3.92
CA ASP A 104 -32.63 -15.08 -2.78
C ASP A 104 -33.82 -15.96 -3.18
N ILE A 105 -34.30 -15.82 -4.43
CA ILE A 105 -35.33 -16.68 -4.99
C ILE A 105 -34.75 -18.05 -5.40
N GLY A 106 -33.55 -18.07 -6.00
CA GLY A 106 -32.92 -19.30 -6.50
C GLY A 106 -32.33 -20.22 -5.42
N VAL A 107 -32.10 -19.73 -4.19
CA VAL A 107 -31.56 -20.51 -3.06
C VAL A 107 -32.66 -21.10 -2.17
N ARG A 108 -33.94 -20.82 -2.45
CA ARG A 108 -35.09 -21.49 -1.83
C ARG A 108 -35.53 -22.70 -2.66
N PHE A 109 -34.75 -23.78 -2.59
CA PHE A 109 -35.21 -25.15 -2.92
C PHE A 109 -35.02 -26.06 -1.72
#